data_AF-A0A182N090-F1
#
_entry.id   AF-A0A182N090-F1
#
_cell.length_a   1.000
_cell.length_b   1.000
_cell.length_c   1.000
_cell.angle_alpha   90.00
_cell.angle_beta   90.00
_cell.angle_gamma   90.00
#
_symmetry.space_group_name_H-M   'P 1'
#
loop_
_entity.id
_entity.type
_entity.pdbx_description
1 polymer ?
#
loop_
_entity_poly.entity_id
_entity_poly.type
_entity_poly.pdbx_seq_one_letter_code
_entity_poly.pdbx_strand_id
1 'polypeptide(L)'
;MGISMLIWALSLCVRYIFRLKVIEEAPLFLDGEELRSRVLEAPDKLLPYVFVRGVVVPHEDILCLEADISINGVLMRATVTETIATHLQGWRISRRRSVRWIYSSAVPFLLRYDGHVIRVVKAEEADQLALPAVKFVRRLNEHSTSGLWMGLLRRLATVVEVHEEMVRAGAYVTVGGEVTVADDGSLLIGPSADWLPMILTGLTKAQLVLRGQRQIVQDSLYAKLTFAATVIFCAFAYAVTDLLM
;
A
#
# COMPACT_ATOMS: atom_id res chain seq x y z
N MET A 1 2.23 -11.29 -29.94
CA MET A 1 2.00 -10.54 -28.68
C MET A 1 0.71 -10.94 -27.93
N GLY A 2 -0.32 -11.53 -28.57
CA GLY A 2 -1.55 -11.94 -27.86
C GLY A 2 -1.40 -13.13 -26.90
N ILE A 3 -0.68 -14.18 -27.31
CA ILE A 3 -0.50 -15.41 -26.49
C ILE A 3 0.31 -15.12 -25.22
N SER A 4 1.31 -14.25 -25.28
CA SER A 4 2.11 -13.86 -24.11
C SER A 4 1.30 -13.08 -23.07
N MET A 5 0.36 -12.23 -23.50
CA MET A 5 -0.53 -11.54 -22.56
C MET A 5 -1.51 -12.51 -21.88
N LEU A 6 -2.02 -13.51 -22.61
CA LEU A 6 -2.92 -14.52 -22.05
C LEU A 6 -2.22 -15.37 -20.98
N ILE A 7 -0.98 -15.81 -21.24
CA ILE A 7 -0.18 -16.58 -20.27
C ILE A 7 0.09 -15.72 -19.01
N TRP A 8 0.43 -14.45 -19.20
CA TRP A 8 0.68 -13.54 -18.08
C TRP A 8 -0.57 -13.28 -17.25
N ALA A 9 -1.71 -13.04 -17.90
CA ALA A 9 -3.00 -12.87 -17.24
C ALA A 9 -3.44 -14.12 -16.46
N LEU A 10 -3.29 -15.31 -17.05
CA LEU A 10 -3.63 -16.58 -16.38
C LEU A 10 -2.74 -16.80 -15.15
N SER A 11 -1.43 -16.55 -15.27
CA SER A 11 -0.48 -16.64 -14.15
C SER A 11 -0.86 -15.70 -13.00
N LEU A 12 -1.28 -14.48 -13.32
CA LEU A 12 -1.75 -13.50 -12.34
C LEU A 12 -3.04 -13.96 -11.64
N CYS A 13 -4.00 -14.49 -12.39
CA CYS A 13 -5.24 -15.03 -11.84
C CYS A 13 -4.98 -16.22 -10.89
N VAL A 14 -4.11 -17.16 -11.29
CA VAL A 14 -3.76 -18.32 -10.45
C VAL A 14 -3.08 -17.87 -9.16
N ARG A 15 -2.11 -16.95 -9.24
CA ARG A 15 -1.45 -16.36 -8.05
C ARG A 15 -2.46 -15.67 -7.14
N TYR A 16 -3.41 -14.93 -7.71
CA TYR A 16 -4.43 -14.21 -6.95
C TYR A 16 -5.40 -15.16 -6.22
N ILE A 17 -5.88 -16.20 -6.90
CA ILE A 17 -6.76 -17.23 -6.29
C ILE A 17 -6.03 -17.95 -5.16
N PHE A 18 -4.76 -18.32 -5.37
CA PHE A 18 -3.97 -18.96 -4.32
C PHE A 18 -3.82 -18.05 -3.09
N ARG A 19 -3.50 -16.77 -3.30
CA ARG A 19 -3.40 -15.79 -2.21
C ARG A 19 -4.70 -15.68 -1.42
N LEU A 20 -5.85 -15.63 -2.10
CA LEU A 20 -7.15 -15.57 -1.44
C LEU A 20 -7.46 -16.82 -0.62
N LYS A 21 -7.11 -18.00 -1.14
CA LYS A 21 -7.26 -19.26 -0.41
C LYS A 21 -6.42 -19.27 0.87
N VAL A 22 -5.16 -18.81 0.79
CA VAL A 22 -4.31 -18.67 1.98
C VAL A 22 -4.93 -17.70 3.00
N ILE A 23 -5.42 -16.55 2.54
CA ILE A 23 -6.08 -15.56 3.42
C ILE A 23 -7.33 -16.16 4.08
N GLU A 24 -8.09 -16.98 3.36
CA GLU A 24 -9.30 -17.62 3.87
C GLU A 24 -8.98 -18.71 4.90
N GLU A 25 -7.96 -19.53 4.65
CA GLU A 25 -7.55 -20.65 5.52
C GLU A 25 -6.72 -20.22 6.74
N ALA A 26 -6.05 -19.07 6.68
CA ALA A 26 -5.16 -18.61 7.74
C ALA A 26 -5.90 -18.39 9.08
N PRO A 27 -5.36 -18.88 10.21
CA PRO A 27 -6.02 -18.72 11.51
C PRO A 27 -6.07 -17.24 11.93
N LEU A 28 -7.20 -16.85 12.54
CA LEU A 28 -7.37 -15.53 13.16
C LEU A 28 -7.29 -15.73 14.67
N PHE A 29 -6.28 -15.14 15.29
CA PHE A 29 -6.14 -15.17 16.75
C PHE A 29 -6.78 -13.93 17.35
N LEU A 30 -7.66 -14.17 18.33
CA LEU A 30 -8.30 -13.12 19.13
C LEU A 30 -7.73 -13.07 20.55
N ASP A 31 -7.24 -14.20 21.06
CA ASP A 31 -6.61 -14.38 22.37
C ASP A 31 -5.08 -14.30 22.23
N GLY A 32 -4.46 -13.52 23.11
CA GLY A 32 -3.01 -13.33 23.11
C GLY A 32 -2.19 -14.49 23.66
N GLU A 33 -2.71 -15.20 24.65
CA GLU A 33 -2.05 -16.37 25.23
C GLU A 33 -2.10 -17.55 24.27
N GLU A 34 -3.21 -17.72 23.53
CA GLU A 34 -3.31 -18.76 22.50
C GLU A 34 -2.26 -18.56 21.42
N LEU A 35 -2.13 -17.34 20.87
CA LEU A 35 -1.14 -17.05 19.85
C LEU A 35 0.28 -17.33 20.37
N ARG A 36 0.62 -16.81 21.55
CA ARG A 36 1.95 -16.98 22.13
C ARG A 36 2.29 -18.45 22.33
N SER A 37 1.36 -19.23 22.87
CA SER A 37 1.54 -20.66 23.09
C SER A 37 1.78 -21.40 21.77
N ARG A 38 0.98 -21.11 20.73
CA ARG A 38 1.13 -21.69 19.39
C ARG A 38 2.47 -21.36 18.74
N VAL A 39 2.95 -20.12 18.90
CA VAL A 39 4.27 -19.73 18.38
C VAL A 39 5.38 -20.49 19.10
N LEU A 40 5.28 -20.65 20.42
CA LEU A 40 6.29 -21.36 21.21
C LEU A 40 6.29 -22.88 20.95
N GLU A 41 5.14 -23.45 20.62
CA GLU A 41 4.98 -24.87 20.25
C GLU A 41 5.43 -25.17 18.80
N ALA A 42 5.45 -24.15 17.93
CA ALA A 42 5.82 -24.32 16.54
C ALA A 42 7.32 -24.64 16.38
N PRO A 43 7.70 -25.44 15.38
CA PRO A 43 9.10 -25.62 15.01
C PRO A 43 9.70 -24.24 14.67
N ASP A 44 10.94 -24.03 15.11
CA ASP A 44 11.68 -22.77 14.95
C ASP A 44 11.02 -21.53 15.57
N LYS A 45 10.02 -21.72 16.44
CA LYS A 45 9.24 -20.65 17.10
C LYS A 45 8.61 -19.67 16.10
N LEU A 46 8.16 -20.21 14.98
CA LEU A 46 7.69 -19.45 13.82
C LEU A 46 6.31 -19.96 13.39
N LEU A 47 5.35 -19.05 13.26
CA LEU A 47 4.08 -19.32 12.60
C LEU A 47 4.08 -18.69 11.20
N PRO A 48 3.93 -19.49 10.14
CA PRO A 48 4.20 -19.05 8.77
C PRO A 48 3.23 -17.96 8.30
N TYR A 49 1.94 -18.07 8.65
CA TYR A 49 0.97 -17.05 8.27
C TYR A 49 -0.25 -17.05 9.18
N VAL A 50 -0.46 -15.94 9.88
CA VAL A 50 -1.56 -15.77 10.82
C VAL A 50 -2.16 -14.37 10.70
N PHE A 51 -3.42 -14.24 11.09
CA PHE A 51 -4.06 -12.93 11.26
C PHE A 51 -4.18 -12.59 12.73
N VAL A 52 -3.82 -11.35 13.06
CA VAL A 52 -4.05 -10.76 14.37
C VAL A 52 -4.77 -9.43 14.19
N ARG A 53 -5.79 -9.20 15.01
CA ARG A 53 -6.51 -7.93 15.04
C ARG A 53 -6.28 -7.25 16.37
N GLY A 54 -5.80 -6.01 16.32
CA GLY A 54 -5.53 -5.25 17.52
C GLY A 54 -5.60 -3.74 17.30
N VAL A 55 -5.21 -3.02 18.32
CA VAL A 55 -5.22 -1.56 18.39
C VAL A 55 -3.80 -1.06 18.17
N VAL A 56 -3.65 -0.08 17.28
CA VAL A 56 -2.34 0.53 17.00
C VAL A 56 -1.88 1.37 18.19
N VAL A 57 -0.66 1.09 18.63
CA VAL A 57 0.08 1.79 19.68
C VAL A 57 1.44 2.19 19.10
N PRO A 58 1.89 3.44 19.27
CA PRO A 58 3.22 3.85 18.83
C PRO A 58 4.30 3.09 19.63
N HIS A 59 5.37 2.64 18.95
CA HIS A 59 6.49 1.92 19.60
C HIS A 59 7.47 2.88 20.28
N GLU A 60 7.71 4.03 19.67
CA GLU A 60 8.60 5.10 20.15
C GLU A 60 7.81 6.41 20.32
N ASP A 61 8.51 7.54 20.47
CA ASP A 61 7.92 8.86 20.58
C ASP A 61 6.84 9.08 19.51
N ILE A 62 5.70 9.58 19.98
CA ILE A 62 4.56 9.89 19.13
C ILE A 62 5.03 10.90 18.09
N LEU A 63 5.08 10.49 16.82
CA LEU A 63 5.17 11.45 15.74
C LEU A 63 3.86 12.24 15.74
N CYS A 64 3.92 13.48 16.20
CA CYS A 64 2.84 14.43 16.02
C CYS A 64 2.90 14.90 14.56
N LEU A 65 1.76 14.92 13.87
CA LEU A 65 1.67 15.71 12.65
C LEU A 65 1.98 17.16 13.00
N GLU A 66 3.05 17.72 12.43
CA GLU A 66 3.37 19.13 12.59
C GLU A 66 2.24 20.02 12.01
N ALA A 67 1.42 19.45 11.12
CA ALA A 67 0.23 20.07 10.57
C ALA A 67 -0.99 20.10 11.51
N ASP A 68 -1.12 19.13 12.41
CA ASP A 68 -2.21 19.04 13.37
C ASP A 68 -1.74 18.23 14.59
N ILE A 69 -1.34 18.97 15.63
CA ILE A 69 -0.78 18.44 16.88
C ILE A 69 -1.82 17.60 17.64
N SER A 70 -3.11 17.68 17.27
CA SER A 70 -4.17 16.88 17.90
C SER A 70 -4.25 15.44 17.41
N ILE A 71 -3.55 15.09 16.32
CA ILE A 71 -3.57 13.76 15.71
C ILE A 71 -2.26 13.03 16.03
N ASN A 72 -2.33 12.20 17.08
CA ASN A 72 -1.27 11.26 17.43
C ASN A 72 -1.41 9.98 16.60
N GLY A 73 -0.31 9.52 15.99
CA GLY A 73 -0.34 8.33 15.15
C GLY A 73 1.03 7.82 14.76
N VAL A 74 1.03 6.78 13.93
CA VAL A 74 2.23 6.18 13.35
C VAL A 74 2.34 6.65 11.91
N LEU A 75 3.47 7.29 11.58
CA LEU A 75 3.79 7.65 10.20
C LEU A 75 4.10 6.39 9.40
N MET A 76 3.40 6.24 8.29
CA MET A 76 3.52 5.06 7.44
C MET A 76 4.15 5.36 6.10
N ARG A 77 3.76 6.48 5.50
CA ARG A 77 4.25 6.89 4.20
C ARG A 77 4.24 8.41 4.08
N ALA A 78 5.36 8.97 3.64
CA ALA A 78 5.44 10.37 3.25
C ALA A 78 5.84 10.46 1.78
N THR A 79 5.05 11.15 0.96
CA THR A 79 5.33 11.41 -0.45
C THR A 79 5.54 12.90 -0.65
N VAL A 80 6.78 13.29 -0.98
CA VAL A 80 7.11 14.67 -1.33
C VAL A 80 7.09 14.80 -2.85
N THR A 81 6.26 15.70 -3.35
CA THR A 81 6.16 16.03 -4.78
C THR A 81 6.59 17.47 -4.98
N GLU A 82 7.77 17.68 -5.55
CA GLU A 82 8.26 18.99 -5.93
C GLU A 82 7.83 19.32 -7.36
N THR A 83 7.04 20.37 -7.53
CA THR A 83 6.64 20.91 -8.83
C THR A 83 7.40 22.20 -9.12
N ILE A 84 8.27 22.17 -10.13
CA ILE A 84 8.96 23.37 -10.63
C ILE A 84 8.24 23.86 -11.88
N ALA A 85 7.74 25.10 -11.84
CA ALA A 85 7.17 25.81 -12.98
C ALA A 85 8.11 26.95 -13.40
N THR A 86 8.52 26.93 -14.67
CA THR A 86 9.32 28.01 -15.25
C THR A 86 8.47 28.88 -16.17
N HIS A 87 8.51 30.19 -15.97
CA HIS A 87 7.90 31.17 -16.87
C HIS A 87 8.99 32.03 -17.53
N LEU A 88 8.98 32.05 -18.86
CA LEU A 88 9.74 33.00 -19.67
C LEU A 88 8.80 34.11 -20.17
N GLN A 89 9.21 35.36 -20.09
CA GLN A 89 8.43 36.49 -20.61
C GLN A 89 8.36 36.44 -22.15
N GLY A 90 7.16 36.58 -22.72
CA GLY A 90 6.92 36.66 -24.17
C GLY A 90 6.12 35.49 -24.76
N TRP A 91 6.34 34.27 -24.29
CA TRP A 91 5.52 33.10 -24.61
C TRP A 91 5.25 32.32 -23.33
N ARG A 92 3.98 31.98 -23.06
CA ARG A 92 3.56 31.13 -21.93
C ARG A 92 4.02 29.68 -22.13
N ILE A 93 5.32 29.43 -22.16
CA ILE A 93 5.88 28.08 -22.12
C ILE A 93 6.07 27.73 -20.65
N SER A 94 5.05 27.11 -20.06
CA SER A 94 5.13 26.54 -18.71
C SER A 94 5.76 25.15 -18.78
N ARG A 95 7.03 25.03 -18.43
CA ARG A 95 7.64 23.70 -18.21
C ARG A 95 7.36 23.29 -16.76
N ARG A 96 6.58 22.23 -16.58
CA ARG A 96 6.31 21.61 -15.28
C ARG A 96 7.20 20.37 -15.12
N ARG A 97 8.07 20.37 -14.11
CA ARG A 97 8.81 19.16 -13.70
C ARG A 97 8.32 18.76 -12.32
N SER A 98 7.81 17.53 -12.17
CA SER A 98 7.45 16.95 -10.88
C SER A 98 8.51 15.93 -10.45
N VAL A 99 9.20 16.15 -9.34
CA VAL A 99 10.07 15.14 -8.72
C VAL A 99 9.30 14.55 -7.54
N ARG A 100 9.14 13.23 -7.53
CA ARG A 100 8.43 12.51 -6.47
C ARG A 100 9.43 11.70 -5.64
N TRP A 101 9.48 11.99 -4.36
CA TRP A 101 10.21 11.23 -3.35
C TRP A 101 9.22 10.50 -2.47
N ILE A 102 9.38 9.19 -2.32
CA ILE A 102 8.56 8.37 -1.43
C ILE A 102 9.46 7.94 -0.28
N TYR A 103 9.21 8.48 0.90
CA TYR A 103 9.83 8.05 2.14
C TYR A 103 8.90 7.02 2.78
N SER A 104 9.28 5.76 2.63
CA SER A 104 8.70 4.65 3.38
C SER A 104 9.64 4.32 4.53
N SER A 105 9.65 5.17 5.56
CA SER A 105 10.21 4.78 6.85
C SER A 105 9.01 4.36 7.69
N ALA A 106 8.62 3.09 7.60
CA ALA A 106 7.58 2.62 8.50
C ALA A 106 8.25 2.45 9.86
N VAL A 107 8.05 3.44 10.72
CA VAL A 107 8.42 3.30 12.13
C VAL A 107 7.73 2.04 12.63
N PRO A 108 8.48 1.07 13.19
CA PRO A 108 7.85 -0.11 13.76
C PRO A 108 6.82 0.36 14.78
N PHE A 109 5.66 -0.29 14.80
CA PHE A 109 4.60 0.07 15.73
C PHE A 109 4.12 -1.16 16.46
N LEU A 110 3.48 -0.92 17.59
CA LEU A 110 2.96 -1.94 18.46
C LEU A 110 1.48 -2.16 18.13
N LEU A 111 1.08 -3.42 18.10
CA LEU A 111 -0.31 -3.82 18.00
C LEU A 111 -0.70 -4.40 19.36
N ARG A 112 -1.54 -3.67 20.09
CA ARG A 112 -2.10 -4.16 21.35
C ARG A 112 -3.35 -4.98 21.09
N TYR A 113 -3.35 -6.24 21.47
CA TYR A 113 -4.46 -7.16 21.27
C TYR A 113 -4.60 -7.99 22.55
N ASP A 114 -5.81 -8.03 23.11
CA ASP A 114 -6.13 -8.78 24.33
C ASP A 114 -5.16 -8.61 25.52
N GLY A 115 -4.66 -7.38 25.73
CA GLY A 115 -3.68 -7.09 26.80
C GLY A 115 -2.23 -7.45 26.46
N HIS A 116 -2.00 -8.18 25.37
CA HIS A 116 -0.68 -8.47 24.82
C HIS A 116 -0.27 -7.45 23.76
N VAL A 117 1.02 -7.46 23.43
CA VAL A 117 1.62 -6.56 22.46
C VAL A 117 2.42 -7.35 21.46
N ILE A 118 2.16 -7.14 20.17
CA ILE A 118 2.99 -7.62 19.07
C ILE A 118 3.63 -6.43 18.39
N ARG A 119 4.91 -6.53 18.06
CA ARG A 119 5.61 -5.52 17.28
C ARG A 119 5.45 -5.83 15.79
N VAL A 120 4.91 -4.87 15.05
CA VAL A 120 4.83 -4.92 13.60
C VAL A 120 6.14 -4.38 13.03
N VAL A 121 6.85 -5.20 12.28
CA VAL A 121 8.11 -4.86 11.63
C VAL A 121 7.94 -4.82 10.11
N LYS A 122 8.73 -3.98 9.43
CA LYS A 122 8.74 -3.85 7.96
C LYS A 122 7.36 -3.61 7.35
N ALA A 123 6.53 -2.77 7.99
CA ALA A 123 5.17 -2.50 7.53
C ALA A 123 5.12 -1.85 6.14
N GLU A 124 6.22 -1.26 5.66
CA GLU A 124 6.40 -0.76 4.30
C GLU A 124 6.44 -1.85 3.23
N GLU A 125 6.81 -3.09 3.59
CA GLU A 125 6.82 -4.25 2.69
C GLU A 125 5.42 -4.88 2.53
N ALA A 126 4.39 -4.33 3.19
CA ALA A 126 3.02 -4.81 3.05
C ALA A 126 2.47 -4.61 1.64
N ASP A 127 2.13 -5.73 0.98
CA ASP A 127 1.59 -5.76 -0.40
C ASP A 127 0.21 -5.09 -0.47
N GLN A 128 -0.57 -5.20 0.61
CA GLN A 128 -1.85 -4.53 0.74
C GLN A 128 -1.86 -3.60 1.95
N LEU A 129 -1.63 -2.31 1.68
CA LEU A 129 -1.74 -1.23 2.65
C LEU A 129 -3.12 -0.55 2.53
N ALA A 130 -4.09 -1.04 3.29
CA ALA A 130 -5.47 -0.53 3.29
C ALA A 130 -5.87 -0.04 4.68
N LEU A 131 -5.02 0.80 5.27
CA LEU A 131 -5.22 1.30 6.62
C LEU A 131 -6.16 2.50 6.63
N PRO A 132 -6.85 2.75 7.76
CA PRO A 132 -7.57 3.99 7.99
C PRO A 132 -6.54 5.11 8.21
N ALA A 133 -5.81 5.46 7.15
CA ALA A 133 -4.79 6.47 7.17
C ALA A 133 -5.43 7.86 7.02
N VAL A 134 -5.09 8.78 7.91
CA VAL A 134 -5.37 10.20 7.72
C VAL A 134 -4.35 10.71 6.70
N LYS A 135 -4.87 11.28 5.61
CA LYS A 135 -4.05 11.90 4.57
C LYS A 135 -3.92 13.38 4.85
N PHE A 136 -2.71 13.84 5.07
CA PHE A 136 -2.41 15.27 5.14
C PHE A 136 -1.74 15.73 3.85
N VAL A 137 -2.10 16.91 3.37
CA VAL A 137 -1.47 17.55 2.20
C VAL A 137 -0.99 18.92 2.61
N ARG A 138 0.32 19.09 2.68
CA ARG A 138 0.96 20.39 2.88
C ARG A 138 1.41 20.94 1.55
N ARG A 139 1.05 22.19 1.25
CA ARG A 139 1.64 22.96 0.14
C ARG A 139 2.59 23.98 0.72
N LEU A 140 3.88 23.78 0.50
CA LEU A 140 4.90 24.78 0.75
C LEU A 140 5.10 25.55 -0.56
N ASN A 141 4.66 26.80 -0.54
CA ASN A 141 4.91 27.73 -1.64
C ASN A 141 6.18 28.49 -1.31
N GLU A 142 7.32 28.07 -1.86
CA GLU A 142 8.48 28.96 -1.87
C GLU A 142 8.28 30.01 -2.94
N HIS A 143 7.92 31.22 -2.51
CA HIS A 143 8.17 32.40 -3.34
C HIS A 143 9.68 32.58 -3.37
N SER A 144 10.33 32.11 -4.44
CA SER A 144 11.75 32.40 -4.68
C SER A 144 11.95 33.90 -4.64
N THR A 145 12.67 34.36 -3.61
CA THR A 145 13.16 35.73 -3.50
C THR A 145 14.00 36.03 -4.73
N SER A 146 13.51 36.97 -5.52
CA SER A 146 14.23 37.58 -6.63
C SER A 146 15.54 38.17 -6.11
N GLY A 147 16.65 37.45 -6.28
CA GLY A 147 17.95 38.10 -6.35
C GLY A 147 17.89 39.15 -7.47
N LEU A 148 18.26 40.38 -7.15
CA LEU A 148 18.20 41.58 -8.01
C LEU A 148 18.78 41.41 -9.44
N TRP A 149 19.56 40.35 -9.67
CA TRP A 149 20.19 40.02 -10.95
C TRP A 149 19.37 39.10 -11.87
N MET A 150 18.24 38.53 -11.43
CA MET A 150 17.33 37.73 -12.28
C MET A 150 16.19 38.56 -12.92
N GLY A 151 16.39 39.87 -13.05
CA GLY A 151 15.38 40.81 -13.54
C GLY A 151 15.01 40.70 -15.03
N LEU A 152 15.69 39.87 -15.84
CA LEU A 152 15.47 39.92 -17.30
C LEU A 152 14.84 38.70 -17.96
N LEU A 153 14.94 37.44 -17.46
CA LEU A 153 14.55 36.31 -18.31
C LEU A 153 13.88 35.07 -17.68
N ARG A 154 13.73 34.93 -16.35
CA ARG A 154 13.12 33.69 -15.80
C ARG A 154 12.46 33.90 -14.45
N ARG A 155 11.13 33.70 -14.38
CA ARG A 155 10.42 33.48 -13.10
C ARG A 155 10.33 31.98 -12.85
N LEU A 156 10.89 31.53 -11.74
CA LEU A 156 10.75 30.16 -11.26
C LEU A 156 9.75 30.17 -10.10
N ALA A 157 8.70 29.36 -10.21
CA ALA A 157 7.81 29.06 -9.11
C ALA A 157 8.03 27.60 -8.71
N THR A 158 8.47 27.38 -7.47
CA THR A 158 8.63 26.03 -6.90
C THR A 158 7.48 25.81 -5.92
N VAL A 159 6.70 24.76 -6.15
CA VAL A 159 5.62 24.32 -5.26
C VAL A 159 6.00 22.94 -4.74
N VAL A 160 6.23 22.83 -3.44
CA VAL A 160 6.50 21.54 -2.80
C VAL A 160 5.21 21.06 -2.15
N GLU A 161 4.67 19.94 -2.62
CA GLU A 161 3.52 19.27 -2.02
C GLU A 161 4.01 18.08 -1.19
N VAL A 162 3.74 18.08 0.11
CA VAL A 162 4.05 16.96 1.01
C VAL A 162 2.76 16.24 1.34
N HIS A 163 2.69 14.96 1.01
CA HIS A 163 1.59 14.07 1.33
C HIS A 163 2.01 13.12 2.45
N GLU A 164 1.42 13.24 3.62
CA GLU A 164 1.69 12.35 4.76
C GLU A 164 0.50 11.43 4.98
N GLU A 165 0.77 10.15 5.17
CA GLU A 165 -0.22 9.14 5.52
C GLU A 165 0.12 8.55 6.88
N MET A 166 -0.79 8.76 7.84
CA MET A 166 -0.62 8.33 9.23
C MET A 166 -1.78 7.46 9.69
N VAL A 167 -1.46 6.40 10.43
CA VAL A 167 -2.48 5.60 11.12
C VAL A 167 -2.66 6.14 12.52
N ARG A 168 -3.90 6.47 12.87
CA ARG A 168 -4.23 7.05 14.17
C ARG A 168 -3.89 6.06 15.29
N ALA A 169 -3.24 6.53 16.34
CA ALA A 169 -3.11 5.75 17.56
C ALA A 169 -4.52 5.42 18.09
N GLY A 170 -4.73 4.18 18.55
CA GLY A 170 -6.04 3.71 18.96
C GLY A 170 -6.91 3.15 17.82
N ALA A 171 -6.48 3.23 16.56
CA ALA A 171 -7.22 2.61 15.45
C ALA A 171 -7.12 1.08 15.50
N TYR A 172 -8.23 0.39 15.17
CA TYR A 172 -8.22 -1.05 14.97
C TYR A 172 -7.63 -1.40 13.61
N VAL A 173 -6.66 -2.30 13.63
CA VAL A 173 -5.96 -2.80 12.45
C VAL A 173 -5.88 -4.31 12.51
N THR A 174 -6.07 -4.94 11.36
CA THR A 174 -5.82 -6.36 11.13
C THR A 174 -4.50 -6.49 10.39
N VAL A 175 -3.60 -7.28 10.96
CA VAL A 175 -2.29 -7.61 10.39
C VAL A 175 -2.30 -9.09 10.01
N GLY A 176 -1.90 -9.40 8.79
CA GLY A 176 -1.67 -10.75 8.29
C GLY A 176 -0.21 -10.92 7.91
N GLY A 177 0.46 -11.91 8.47
CA GLY A 177 1.89 -12.11 8.22
C GLY A 177 2.47 -13.27 9.03
N GLU A 178 3.79 -13.38 8.93
CA GLU A 178 4.56 -14.37 9.69
C GLU A 178 4.81 -13.85 11.09
N VAL A 179 4.64 -14.71 12.10
CA VAL A 179 4.88 -14.36 13.50
C VAL A 179 6.07 -15.12 14.03
N THR A 180 7.01 -14.40 14.62
CA THR A 180 8.25 -14.94 15.20
C THR A 180 8.46 -14.39 16.60
N VAL A 181 9.29 -15.07 17.39
CA VAL A 181 9.73 -14.60 18.71
C VAL A 181 11.08 -13.91 18.55
N ALA A 182 11.16 -12.65 18.97
CA ALA A 182 12.41 -11.90 19.05
C ALA A 182 13.33 -12.43 20.17
N ASP A 183 14.60 -12.01 20.13
CA ASP A 183 15.60 -12.38 21.15
C ASP A 183 15.20 -11.91 22.57
N ASP A 184 14.44 -10.82 22.67
CA ASP A 184 13.90 -10.29 23.93
C ASP A 184 12.63 -11.01 24.41
N GLY A 185 12.16 -12.02 23.66
CA GLY A 185 10.93 -12.76 23.93
C GLY A 185 9.65 -12.06 23.50
N SER A 186 9.73 -10.89 22.85
CA SER A 186 8.58 -10.22 22.26
C SER A 186 8.11 -10.92 20.99
N LEU A 187 6.81 -10.83 20.69
CA LEU A 187 6.26 -11.34 19.42
C LEU A 187 6.44 -10.29 18.33
N LEU A 188 7.01 -10.70 17.21
CA LEU A 188 7.14 -9.90 16.00
C LEU A 188 6.16 -10.42 14.95
N ILE A 189 5.55 -9.51 14.20
CA ILE A 189 4.83 -9.85 12.98
C ILE A 189 5.41 -9.08 11.80
N GLY A 190 5.69 -9.80 10.71
CA GLY A 190 6.37 -9.24 9.56
C GLY A 190 6.03 -9.94 8.24
N PRO A 191 6.71 -9.53 7.17
CA PRO A 191 6.61 -10.19 5.87
C PRO A 191 7.14 -11.61 5.96
N SER A 192 6.43 -12.53 5.30
CA SER A 192 6.84 -13.94 5.28
C SER A 192 7.93 -14.18 4.24
N ALA A 193 8.84 -15.10 4.55
CA ALA A 193 9.86 -15.56 3.60
C ALA A 193 9.25 -16.32 2.41
N ASP A 194 8.14 -17.01 2.64
CA ASP A 194 7.47 -17.89 1.67
C ASP A 194 6.49 -17.11 0.79
N TRP A 195 6.91 -15.98 0.20
CA TRP A 195 6.17 -15.24 -0.84
C TRP A 195 4.73 -14.80 -0.48
N LEU A 196 4.31 -15.01 0.75
CA LEU A 196 3.00 -14.63 1.25
C LEU A 196 2.99 -13.13 1.55
N PRO A 197 2.01 -12.39 1.01
CA PRO A 197 1.96 -10.95 1.20
C PRO A 197 1.69 -10.62 2.65
N MET A 198 2.48 -9.70 3.22
CA MET A 198 2.08 -9.04 4.45
C MET A 198 0.86 -8.16 4.14
N ILE A 199 -0.20 -8.32 4.94
CA ILE A 199 -1.45 -7.58 4.79
C ILE A 199 -1.61 -6.69 6.00
N LEU A 200 -1.85 -5.41 5.75
CA LEU A 200 -2.04 -4.44 6.81
C LEU A 200 -3.25 -3.57 6.47
N THR A 201 -4.35 -3.77 7.18
CA THR A 201 -5.66 -3.20 6.80
C THR A 201 -6.51 -2.80 7.99
N GLY A 202 -7.41 -1.83 7.79
CA GLY A 202 -8.50 -1.55 8.75
C GLY A 202 -9.67 -2.55 8.65
N LEU A 203 -9.70 -3.40 7.64
CA LEU A 203 -10.78 -4.37 7.42
C LEU A 203 -10.62 -5.61 8.29
N THR A 204 -11.73 -6.25 8.63
CA THR A 204 -11.73 -7.60 9.24
C THR A 204 -11.34 -8.66 8.21
N LYS A 205 -10.89 -9.83 8.68
CA LYS A 205 -10.62 -11.00 7.80
C LYS A 205 -11.82 -11.32 6.90
N ALA A 206 -13.04 -11.33 7.45
CA ALA A 206 -14.26 -11.58 6.68
C ALA A 206 -14.46 -10.54 5.57
N GLN A 207 -14.25 -9.26 5.87
CA GLN A 207 -14.33 -8.19 4.87
C GLN A 207 -13.23 -8.27 3.81
N LEU A 208 -12.02 -8.70 4.19
CA LEU A 208 -10.93 -8.95 3.24
C LEU A 208 -11.29 -10.06 2.24
N VAL A 209 -11.79 -11.19 2.73
CA VAL A 209 -12.21 -12.32 1.89
C VAL A 209 -13.35 -11.89 0.95
N LEU A 210 -14.37 -11.22 1.47
CA LEU A 210 -15.47 -10.70 0.66
C LEU A 210 -15.01 -9.71 -0.42
N ARG A 211 -14.07 -8.83 -0.08
CA ARG A 211 -13.47 -7.89 -1.04
C ARG A 211 -12.69 -8.64 -2.11
N GLY A 212 -11.92 -9.65 -1.74
CA GLY A 212 -11.19 -10.50 -2.66
C GLY A 212 -12.09 -11.24 -3.63
N GLN A 213 -13.17 -11.84 -3.15
CA GLN A 213 -14.17 -12.52 -3.98
C GLN A 213 -14.82 -11.57 -4.99
N ARG A 214 -15.18 -10.35 -4.57
CA ARG A 214 -15.71 -9.32 -5.48
C ARG A 214 -14.71 -8.95 -6.57
N GLN A 215 -13.43 -8.83 -6.21
CA GLN A 215 -12.37 -8.53 -7.16
C GLN A 215 -12.22 -9.65 -8.21
N ILE A 216 -12.24 -10.93 -7.79
CA ILE A 216 -12.24 -12.06 -8.75
C ILE A 216 -13.39 -11.95 -9.74
N VAL A 217 -14.61 -11.69 -9.26
CA VAL A 217 -15.79 -11.57 -10.12
C VAL A 217 -15.61 -10.43 -11.12
N GLN A 218 -15.11 -9.29 -10.65
CA GLN A 218 -14.87 -8.11 -11.48
C GLN A 218 -13.79 -8.38 -12.54
N ASP A 219 -12.68 -9.00 -12.15
CA ASP A 219 -11.58 -9.35 -13.07
C ASP A 219 -12.01 -10.41 -14.09
N SER A 220 -12.83 -11.38 -13.68
CA SER A 220 -13.42 -12.38 -14.58
C SER A 220 -14.34 -11.73 -15.61
N LEU A 221 -15.15 -10.73 -15.20
CA LEU A 221 -15.99 -9.96 -16.11
C LEU A 221 -15.14 -9.15 -17.10
N TYR A 222 -14.09 -8.47 -16.64
CA TYR A 222 -13.18 -7.75 -17.52
C TYR A 222 -12.48 -8.67 -18.52
N ALA A 223 -12.01 -9.86 -18.09
CA ALA A 223 -11.39 -10.83 -18.98
C ALA A 223 -12.35 -11.35 -20.06
N LYS A 224 -13.62 -11.58 -19.71
CA LYS A 224 -14.65 -11.96 -20.70
C LYS A 224 -14.94 -10.84 -21.68
N LEU A 225 -15.04 -9.60 -21.21
CA LEU A 225 -15.29 -8.43 -22.05
C LEU A 225 -14.12 -8.16 -23.01
N THR A 226 -12.87 -8.23 -22.53
CA THR A 226 -11.70 -8.05 -23.39
C THR A 226 -11.62 -9.14 -24.44
N PHE A 227 -11.86 -10.40 -24.06
CA PHE A 227 -11.89 -11.52 -25.01
C PHE A 227 -12.94 -11.30 -26.10
N ALA A 228 -14.19 -10.98 -25.73
CA ALA A 228 -15.26 -10.70 -26.67
C ALA A 228 -14.93 -9.52 -27.61
N ALA A 229 -14.36 -8.44 -27.08
CA ALA A 229 -13.93 -7.30 -27.88
C ALA A 229 -12.84 -7.66 -28.90
N THR A 230 -11.85 -8.48 -28.52
CA THR A 230 -10.84 -8.98 -29.47
C THR A 230 -11.45 -9.84 -30.58
N VAL A 231 -12.39 -10.73 -30.26
CA VAL A 231 -13.05 -11.58 -31.27
C VAL A 231 -13.83 -10.72 -32.26
N ILE A 232 -14.59 -9.73 -31.79
CA ILE A 232 -15.33 -8.79 -32.64
C ILE A 232 -14.38 -7.99 -33.53
N PHE A 233 -13.28 -7.48 -32.97
CA PHE A 233 -12.29 -6.73 -33.73
C PHE A 233 -11.64 -7.57 -34.84
N CYS A 234 -11.28 -8.82 -34.56
CA CYS A 234 -10.74 -9.74 -35.55
C CYS A 234 -11.75 -10.07 -36.65
N ALA A 235 -13.02 -10.31 -36.30
CA ALA A 235 -14.08 -10.56 -37.27
C ALA A 235 -14.33 -9.34 -38.18
N PHE A 236 -14.32 -8.13 -37.59
CA PHE A 236 -14.47 -6.88 -38.34
C PHE A 236 -13.27 -6.64 -39.28
N ALA A 237 -12.05 -6.84 -38.79
CA ALA A 237 -10.84 -6.70 -39.62
C ALA A 237 -10.87 -7.66 -40.81
N TYR A 238 -11.28 -8.91 -40.59
CA TYR A 238 -11.44 -9.92 -41.65
C TYR A 238 -12.47 -9.48 -42.70
N ALA A 239 -13.66 -9.03 -42.26
CA ALA A 239 -14.71 -8.55 -43.16
C ALA A 239 -14.28 -7.33 -43.98
N VAL A 240 -13.50 -6.40 -43.42
CA VAL A 240 -12.98 -5.23 -44.14
C VAL A 240 -11.92 -5.64 -45.17
N THR A 241 -11.04 -6.59 -44.85
CA THR A 241 -10.07 -7.11 -45.83
C THR A 241 -10.73 -7.83 -47.00
N ASP A 242 -11.78 -8.63 -46.75
CA ASP A 242 -12.53 -9.30 -47.81
C ASP A 242 -13.29 -8.31 -48.71
N LEU A 243 -13.67 -7.13 -48.19
CA LEU A 243 -14.37 -6.10 -48.95
C LEU A 243 -13.42 -5.23 -49.81
N LEU A 244 -12.11 -5.26 -49.52
CA LEU A 244 -11.08 -4.47 -50.20
C LEU A 244 -10.29 -5.26 -51.26
N MET A 245 -10.48 -6.58 -51.35
CA MET A 245 -9.99 -7.43 -52.45
C MET A 245 -11.05 -7.61 -53.53
#